data_AF-A0A5J5HN13-F1
#
_entry.id   AF-A0A5J5HN13-F1
#
_cell.length_a   1.000
_cell.length_b   1.000
_cell.length_c   1.000
_cell.angle_alpha   90.00
_cell.angle_beta   90.00
_cell.angle_gamma   90.00
#
_symmetry.space_group_name_H-M   'P 1'
#
loop_
_entity.id
_entity.type
_entity.pdbx_description
1 polymer ?
#
loop_
_entity_poly.entity_id
_entity_poly.type
_entity_poly.pdbx_seq_one_letter_code
_entity_poly.pdbx_strand_id
1 'polypeptide(L)'
;MMLRIILMVLLLFFVTACNAENQTTKEDASASSYNREMTDEEQTYIDYILKEDYETLISITQNRESELKNDYYRIALGLKLYEEVEIRKKELDVTNEEIELRYSTILFMLDRVKFIPAEIKDKVKEVKKLSQYQKDYYANKQL
;
A
#
# COMPACT_ATOMS: atom_id res chain seq x y z
N MET A 1 -38.47 21.37 35.49
CA MET A 1 -39.78 21.19 34.83
C MET A 1 -39.53 21.00 33.35
N MET A 2 -40.03 20.01 32.60
CA MET A 2 -40.76 18.74 32.87
C MET A 2 -40.32 17.79 31.71
N LEU A 3 -39.87 16.55 31.93
CA LEU A 3 -40.61 15.31 32.27
C LEU A 3 -41.41 14.70 31.07
N ARG A 4 -41.33 13.36 30.94
CA ARG A 4 -41.95 12.40 29.97
C ARG A 4 -41.04 12.15 28.74
N ILE A 5 -40.39 11.00 28.53
CA ILE A 5 -40.56 9.58 28.93
C ILE A 5 -41.81 8.88 28.34
N ILE A 6 -41.57 7.68 27.77
CA ILE A 6 -42.48 6.55 27.41
C ILE A 6 -43.28 6.63 26.09
N LEU A 7 -42.86 5.83 25.09
CA LEU A 7 -43.61 4.70 24.51
C LEU A 7 -42.60 3.79 23.76
N MET A 8 -42.24 2.61 24.29
CA MET A 8 -42.84 1.29 24.02
C MET A 8 -42.82 0.90 22.52
N VAL A 9 -41.91 0.01 22.08
CA VAL A 9 -41.93 -1.47 22.21
C VAL A 9 -42.59 -2.16 20.99
N LEU A 10 -41.76 -2.89 20.25
CA LEU A 10 -42.11 -4.12 19.54
C LEU A 10 -40.80 -4.93 19.43
N LEU A 11 -40.52 -5.80 20.40
CA LEU A 11 -40.71 -7.26 20.27
C LEU A 11 -40.17 -7.80 18.94
N LEU A 12 -38.94 -8.32 18.94
CA LEU A 12 -38.67 -9.75 19.16
C LEU A 12 -39.25 -10.64 18.05
N PHE A 13 -38.44 -10.85 17.00
CA PHE A 13 -38.49 -12.13 16.30
C PHE A 13 -37.46 -13.07 16.93
N PHE A 14 -37.98 -14.17 17.49
CA PHE A 14 -37.16 -15.23 18.06
C PHE A 14 -36.44 -16.02 16.99
N VAL A 15 -35.17 -16.27 17.27
CA VAL A 15 -34.37 -17.46 16.91
C VAL A 15 -35.16 -18.61 16.27
N THR A 16 -34.79 -18.97 15.04
CA THR A 16 -34.95 -20.35 14.53
C THR A 16 -33.57 -20.98 14.35
N ALA A 17 -33.30 -21.95 15.23
CA ALA A 17 -32.34 -23.06 15.16
C ALA A 17 -31.08 -22.96 14.26
N CYS A 18 -29.94 -23.24 14.89
CA CYS A 18 -28.76 -23.74 14.21
C CYS A 18 -29.11 -24.90 13.27
N ASN A 19 -28.50 -24.93 12.08
CA ASN A 19 -28.06 -26.18 11.50
C ASN A 19 -26.56 -26.07 11.26
N ALA A 20 -25.80 -27.00 11.84
CA ALA A 20 -24.35 -26.98 11.75
C ALA A 20 -23.91 -27.90 10.62
N GLU A 21 -23.27 -27.35 9.59
CA GLU A 21 -22.21 -28.08 8.88
C GLU A 21 -21.21 -27.12 8.23
N ASN A 22 -19.96 -27.26 8.68
CA ASN A 22 -18.69 -27.02 7.98
C ASN A 22 -18.43 -25.66 7.29
N GLN A 23 -17.47 -24.93 7.89
CA GLN A 23 -16.27 -24.40 7.24
C GLN A 23 -16.43 -23.94 5.77
N THR A 24 -16.26 -22.66 5.45
CA THR A 24 -14.96 -22.00 5.62
C THR A 24 -15.17 -20.49 5.59
N THR A 25 -15.06 -19.83 6.75
CA THR A 25 -14.78 -18.39 6.76
C THR A 25 -13.45 -18.20 6.06
N LYS A 26 -13.42 -17.51 4.92
CA LYS A 26 -12.16 -16.99 4.39
C LYS A 26 -11.72 -15.87 5.33
N GLU A 27 -10.98 -16.24 6.36
CA GLU A 27 -10.09 -15.33 7.05
C GLU A 27 -9.23 -14.65 5.97
N ASP A 28 -9.30 -13.33 5.90
CA ASP A 28 -8.36 -12.55 5.10
C ASP A 28 -6.95 -12.95 5.52
N ALA A 29 -6.20 -13.47 4.56
CA ALA A 29 -4.98 -14.21 4.84
C ALA A 29 -3.97 -13.34 5.58
N SER A 30 -3.80 -13.65 6.87
CA SER A 30 -2.55 -13.50 7.63
C SER A 30 -1.65 -12.38 7.10
N ALA A 31 -1.99 -11.14 7.46
CA ALA A 31 -0.96 -10.12 7.62
C ALA A 31 -0.11 -10.55 8.82
N SER A 32 0.81 -11.49 8.57
CA SER A 32 1.68 -12.04 9.61
C SER A 32 2.42 -10.89 10.26
N SER A 33 2.11 -10.65 11.54
CA SER A 33 2.88 -9.76 12.38
C SER A 33 4.26 -10.37 12.50
N TYR A 34 5.15 -9.96 11.59
CA TYR A 34 6.53 -10.40 11.54
C TYR A 34 7.25 -9.70 12.69
N ASN A 35 7.12 -10.25 13.90
CA ASN A 35 7.81 -9.82 15.11
C ASN A 35 9.30 -10.14 15.01
N ARG A 36 9.96 -9.42 14.10
CA ARG A 36 11.39 -9.27 13.97
C ARG A 36 11.78 -8.05 14.79
N GLU A 37 12.84 -8.17 15.57
CA GLU A 37 13.48 -7.02 16.20
C GLU A 37 14.09 -6.14 15.10
N MET A 38 13.69 -4.86 15.08
CA MET A 38 14.10 -3.90 14.07
C MET A 38 15.58 -3.56 14.25
N THR A 39 16.40 -3.76 13.22
CA THR A 39 17.84 -3.49 13.29
C THR A 39 18.17 -2.01 13.08
N ASP A 40 19.33 -1.56 13.55
CA ASP A 40 19.83 -0.20 13.29
C ASP A 40 19.93 0.11 11.78
N GLU A 41 20.23 -0.92 10.97
CA GLU A 41 20.22 -0.84 9.51
C GLU A 41 18.80 -0.58 8.97
N GLU A 42 17.78 -1.28 9.49
CA GLU A 42 16.38 -1.04 9.13
C GLU A 42 15.89 0.35 9.52
N GLN A 43 16.17 0.78 10.75
CA GLN A 43 15.80 2.11 11.21
C GLN A 43 16.44 3.18 10.32
N THR A 44 17.71 3.00 9.93
CA THR A 44 18.41 3.88 9.01
C THR A 44 17.73 3.94 7.63
N TYR A 45 17.28 2.79 7.10
CA TYR A 45 16.55 2.76 5.82
C TYR A 45 15.14 3.38 5.90
N ILE A 46 14.42 3.18 7.01
CA ILE A 46 13.13 3.84 7.29
C ILE A 46 13.32 5.36 7.37
N ASP A 47 14.36 5.81 8.06
CA ASP A 47 14.72 7.23 8.19
C ASP A 47 14.92 7.91 6.84
N TYR A 48 15.61 7.27 5.88
CA TYR A 48 15.75 7.79 4.52
C TYR A 48 14.40 7.92 3.79
N ILE A 49 13.50 6.95 3.94
CA ILE A 49 12.16 6.97 3.32
C ILE A 49 11.27 8.08 3.92
N LEU A 50 11.35 8.28 5.24
CA LEU A 50 10.60 9.34 5.93
C LEU A 50 11.13 10.75 5.63
N LYS A 51 12.44 10.86 5.32
CA LYS A 51 13.10 12.11 4.87
C LYS A 51 13.02 12.34 3.36
N GLU A 52 12.40 11.41 2.61
CA GLU A 52 12.27 11.42 1.15
C GLU A 52 13.63 11.40 0.40
N ASP A 53 14.69 11.00 1.09
CA ASP A 53 16.04 10.80 0.55
C ASP A 53 16.18 9.40 -0.06
N TYR A 54 15.33 9.14 -1.07
CA TYR A 54 15.35 7.86 -1.76
C TYR A 54 16.62 7.66 -2.60
N GLU A 55 17.31 8.74 -3.02
CA GLU A 55 18.55 8.60 -3.80
C GLU A 55 19.69 8.04 -2.97
N THR A 56 19.90 8.53 -1.74
CA THR A 56 20.89 7.93 -0.85
C THR A 56 20.51 6.49 -0.54
N LEU A 57 19.23 6.23 -0.26
CA LEU A 57 18.77 4.86 -0.01
C LEU A 57 18.99 3.97 -1.24
N ILE A 58 18.62 4.37 -2.46
CA ILE A 58 18.86 3.63 -3.71
C ILE A 58 20.36 3.39 -3.92
N SER A 59 21.21 4.37 -3.63
CA SER A 59 22.66 4.27 -3.84
C SER A 59 23.29 3.22 -2.92
N ILE A 60 23.00 3.25 -1.61
CA ILE A 60 23.39 2.19 -0.68
C ILE A 60 22.58 0.90 -0.90
N THR A 61 21.50 0.98 -1.69
CA THR A 61 20.62 -0.15 -2.02
C THR A 61 20.68 -0.76 -3.43
N GLN A 62 21.63 -0.40 -4.30
CA GLN A 62 21.70 -0.99 -5.64
C GLN A 62 22.40 -2.37 -5.72
N ASN A 63 23.48 -2.61 -4.95
CA ASN A 63 24.31 -3.82 -5.05
C ASN A 63 23.78 -4.97 -4.18
N ARG A 64 22.83 -5.75 -4.67
CA ARG A 64 21.82 -6.39 -3.81
C ARG A 64 22.05 -7.85 -3.40
N GLU A 65 22.44 -8.03 -2.13
CA GLU A 65 22.89 -9.30 -1.56
C GLU A 65 21.96 -9.93 -0.50
N SER A 66 20.95 -9.23 0.01
CA SER A 66 19.99 -9.80 0.99
C SER A 66 18.55 -9.37 0.72
N GLU A 67 17.58 -10.17 1.20
CA GLU A 67 16.15 -9.91 0.96
C GLU A 67 15.70 -8.58 1.56
N LEU A 68 16.11 -8.31 2.80
CA LEU A 68 15.94 -7.04 3.50
C LEU A 68 16.30 -5.85 2.60
N LYS A 69 17.54 -5.90 2.12
CA LYS A 69 18.16 -4.92 1.25
C LYS A 69 17.38 -4.77 -0.06
N ASN A 70 16.86 -5.86 -0.64
CA ASN A 70 16.04 -5.87 -1.85
C ASN A 70 14.64 -5.24 -1.65
N ASP A 71 14.03 -5.44 -0.48
CA ASP A 71 12.74 -4.81 -0.15
C ASP A 71 12.89 -3.28 -0.04
N TYR A 72 13.88 -2.79 0.71
CA TYR A 72 14.10 -1.33 0.82
C TYR A 72 14.50 -0.66 -0.50
N TYR A 73 15.29 -1.33 -1.36
CA TYR A 73 15.55 -0.85 -2.73
C TYR A 73 14.27 -0.66 -3.53
N ARG A 74 13.37 -1.65 -3.47
CA ARG A 74 12.10 -1.63 -4.19
C ARG A 74 11.14 -0.57 -3.70
N ILE A 75 11.07 -0.37 -2.38
CA ILE A 75 10.30 0.71 -1.78
C ILE A 75 10.86 2.06 -2.23
N ALA A 76 12.16 2.30 -2.05
CA ALA A 76 12.79 3.57 -2.38
C ALA A 76 12.63 3.94 -3.86
N LEU A 77 12.92 3.00 -4.77
CA LEU A 77 12.79 3.23 -6.21
C LEU A 77 11.33 3.36 -6.65
N GLY A 78 10.40 2.61 -6.05
CA GLY A 78 8.97 2.76 -6.30
C GLY A 78 8.41 4.13 -5.87
N LEU A 79 8.84 4.65 -4.72
CA LEU A 79 8.45 5.98 -4.23
C LEU A 79 9.07 7.09 -5.09
N LYS A 80 10.37 7.01 -5.42
CA LYS A 80 11.03 7.97 -6.31
C LYS A 80 10.37 8.05 -7.69
N LEU A 81 10.11 6.89 -8.31
CA LEU A 81 9.42 6.82 -9.61
C LEU A 81 8.01 7.43 -9.55
N TYR A 82 7.32 7.33 -8.41
CA TYR A 82 6.02 7.97 -8.22
C TYR A 82 6.13 9.50 -8.24
N GLU A 83 7.08 10.08 -7.53
CA GLU A 83 7.31 11.53 -7.54
C GLU A 83 7.74 12.03 -8.94
N GLU A 84 8.60 11.26 -9.63
CA GLU A 84 8.99 11.55 -11.02
C GLU A 84 7.80 11.53 -11.99
N VAL A 85 6.89 10.55 -11.91
CA VAL A 85 5.73 10.49 -12.82
C VAL A 85 4.69 11.57 -12.50
N GLU A 86 4.54 11.97 -11.23
CA GLU A 86 3.71 13.11 -10.82
C GLU A 86 4.22 14.45 -11.37
N ILE A 87 5.51 14.56 -11.70
CA ILE A 87 6.11 15.68 -12.42
C ILE A 87 5.92 15.50 -13.94
N ARG A 88 6.42 14.39 -14.50
CA ARG A 88 6.43 14.09 -15.95
C ARG A 88 5.05 14.16 -16.59
N LYS A 89 3.97 13.78 -15.90
CA LYS A 89 2.60 13.85 -16.43
C LYS A 89 2.05 15.26 -16.65
N LYS A 90 2.79 16.30 -16.26
CA LYS A 90 2.46 17.72 -16.47
C LYS A 90 3.16 18.31 -17.71
N GLU A 91 4.07 17.55 -18.33
CA GLU A 91 4.84 17.97 -19.50
C GLU A 91 4.02 17.78 -20.79
N LEU A 92 4.30 18.56 -21.83
CA LEU A 92 3.45 18.66 -23.03
C LEU A 92 3.71 17.55 -24.07
N ASP A 93 4.87 16.89 -23.99
CA ASP A 93 5.32 15.84 -24.92
C ASP A 93 4.96 14.43 -24.45
N VAL A 94 4.34 14.29 -23.28
CA VAL A 94 4.08 12.99 -22.64
C VAL A 94 2.82 12.31 -23.18
N THR A 95 2.89 11.00 -23.44
CA THR A 95 1.74 10.20 -23.88
C THR A 95 1.04 9.52 -22.71
N ASN A 96 -0.25 9.18 -22.89
CA ASN A 96 -0.99 8.38 -21.90
C ASN A 96 -0.32 7.01 -21.67
N GLU A 97 0.20 6.39 -22.73
CA GLU A 97 0.93 5.11 -22.68
C GLU A 97 2.23 5.21 -21.87
N GLU A 98 3.01 6.29 -22.01
CA GLU A 98 4.22 6.51 -21.20
C GLU A 98 3.87 6.57 -19.71
N ILE A 99 2.80 7.31 -19.36
CA ILE A 99 2.36 7.47 -17.98
C ILE A 99 1.79 6.16 -17.41
N GLU A 100 0.98 5.42 -18.18
CA GLU A 100 0.47 4.09 -17.81
C GLU A 100 1.63 3.11 -17.52
N LEU A 101 2.65 3.09 -18.38
CA LEU A 101 3.82 2.24 -18.22
C LEU A 101 4.64 2.61 -16.97
N ARG A 102 4.78 3.90 -16.66
CA ARG A 102 5.44 4.38 -15.44
C ARG A 102 4.70 3.95 -14.18
N TYR A 103 3.37 4.11 -14.10
CA TYR A 103 2.58 3.61 -12.96
C TYR A 103 2.59 2.08 -12.87
N SER A 104 2.59 1.37 -14.00
CA SER A 104 2.76 -0.09 -14.03
C SER A 104 4.13 -0.52 -13.49
N THR A 105 5.19 0.26 -13.74
CA THR A 105 6.54 0.03 -13.21
C THR A 105 6.58 0.26 -11.69
N ILE A 106 5.95 1.32 -11.19
CA ILE A 106 5.84 1.59 -9.73
C ILE A 106 5.16 0.42 -9.01
N LEU A 107 4.02 -0.05 -9.53
CA LEU A 107 3.30 -1.21 -8.99
C LEU A 107 4.17 -2.47 -9.00
N PHE A 108 4.82 -2.78 -10.14
CA PHE A 108 5.74 -3.92 -10.26
C PHE A 108 6.86 -3.92 -9.21
N MET A 109 7.39 -2.74 -8.87
CA MET A 109 8.42 -2.59 -7.84
C MET A 109 7.84 -2.85 -6.45
N LEU A 110 6.75 -2.17 -6.09
CA LEU A 110 6.15 -2.22 -4.76
C LEU A 110 5.41 -3.55 -4.47
N ASP A 111 4.90 -4.26 -5.47
CA ASP A 111 4.24 -5.57 -5.32
C ASP A 111 5.23 -6.74 -5.16
N ARG A 112 6.52 -6.50 -5.40
CA ARG A 112 7.60 -7.46 -5.18
C ARG A 112 8.34 -7.27 -3.84
N VAL A 113 7.87 -6.35 -3.01
CA VAL A 113 8.34 -6.13 -1.63
C VAL A 113 7.73 -7.21 -0.74
N LYS A 114 8.57 -8.01 -0.06
CA LYS A 114 8.09 -9.07 0.85
C LYS A 114 7.68 -8.52 2.21
N PHE A 115 8.45 -7.56 2.74
CA PHE A 115 8.22 -6.94 4.04
C PHE A 115 8.14 -5.41 3.93
N ILE A 116 7.13 -4.82 4.59
CA ILE A 116 6.97 -3.37 4.71
C ILE A 116 6.83 -3.04 6.21
N PRO A 117 7.79 -2.30 6.80
CA PRO A 117 7.72 -1.81 8.18
C PRO A 117 6.45 -1.00 8.44
N ALA A 118 5.95 -1.02 9.67
CA ALA A 118 4.70 -0.37 10.05
C ALA A 118 4.76 1.16 9.83
N GLU A 119 5.92 1.74 10.10
CA GLU A 119 6.28 3.17 10.03
C GLU A 119 6.04 3.77 8.63
N ILE A 120 6.19 2.97 7.58
CA ILE A 120 6.08 3.40 6.18
C ILE A 120 4.95 2.68 5.42
N LYS A 121 4.24 1.76 6.09
CA LYS A 121 3.22 0.89 5.50
C LYS A 121 2.11 1.66 4.82
N ASP A 122 1.62 2.72 5.45
CA ASP A 122 0.53 3.52 4.90
C ASP A 122 0.99 4.37 3.70
N LYS A 123 2.21 4.94 3.71
CA LYS A 123 2.79 5.63 2.54
C LYS A 123 2.90 4.70 1.34
N VAL A 124 3.43 3.48 1.53
CA VAL A 124 3.53 2.49 0.44
C VAL A 124 2.15 2.04 -0.05
N LYS A 125 1.19 1.83 0.86
CA LYS A 125 -0.19 1.42 0.52
C LYS A 125 -0.93 2.52 -0.25
N GLU A 126 -0.75 3.78 0.12
CA GLU A 126 -1.31 4.93 -0.59
C GLU A 126 -0.73 5.03 -2.00
N VAL A 127 0.60 5.01 -2.15
CA VAL A 127 1.26 5.07 -3.46
C VAL A 127 0.84 3.92 -4.37
N LYS A 128 0.69 2.69 -3.84
CA LYS A 128 0.10 1.57 -4.61
C LYS A 128 -1.32 1.88 -5.10
N LYS A 129 -2.20 2.36 -4.21
CA LYS A 129 -3.59 2.68 -4.54
C LYS A 129 -3.69 3.78 -5.59
N LEU A 130 -2.91 4.85 -5.44
CA LEU A 130 -2.87 5.96 -6.39
C LEU A 130 -2.27 5.53 -7.73
N SER A 131 -1.18 4.75 -7.73
CA SER A 131 -0.58 4.22 -8.96
C SER A 131 -1.53 3.31 -9.73
N GLN A 132 -2.28 2.44 -9.05
CA GLN A 132 -3.30 1.59 -9.69
C GLN A 132 -4.42 2.44 -10.31
N TYR A 133 -4.97 3.40 -9.56
CA TYR A 133 -5.99 4.32 -10.09
C TYR A 133 -5.50 5.10 -11.33
N GLN A 134 -4.28 5.64 -11.27
CA GLN A 134 -3.73 6.42 -12.38
C GLN A 134 -3.42 5.54 -13.59
N LYS A 135 -2.82 4.36 -13.40
CA LYS A 135 -2.62 3.37 -14.46
C LYS A 135 -3.94 3.09 -15.20
N ASP A 136 -4.99 2.74 -14.47
CA ASP A 136 -6.29 2.44 -15.08
C ASP A 136 -6.90 3.67 -15.78
N TYR A 137 -6.72 4.87 -15.24
CA TYR A 137 -7.16 6.12 -15.85
C TYR A 137 -6.47 6.40 -17.19
N TYR A 138 -5.14 6.24 -17.26
CA TYR A 138 -4.37 6.51 -18.48
C TYR A 138 -4.54 5.41 -19.53
N ALA A 139 -4.70 4.14 -19.13
CA ALA A 139 -5.03 3.03 -20.03
C ALA A 139 -6.39 3.24 -20.74
N ASN A 140 -7.43 3.65 -20.00
CA ASN A 140 -8.77 3.86 -20.55
C ASN A 140 -8.94 5.19 -21.31
N LYS A 141 -7.90 6.04 -21.35
CA LYS A 141 -7.88 7.32 -22.07
C LYS A 141 -7.32 7.24 -23.50
N GLN A 142 -7.16 6.03 -24.04
CA GLN A 142 -6.69 5.79 -25.41
C GLN A 142 -7.82 5.80 -26.47
N LEU A 143 -8.99 6.39 -26.14
CA LEU A 143 -10.17 6.54 -27.01
C LEU A 143 -10.39 8.02 -27.41
#